data_AF-A0A447D267-F1
#
_entry.id   AF-A0A447D267-F1
#
_cell.length_a   1.000
_cell.length_b   1.000
_cell.length_c   1.000
_cell.angle_alpha   90.00
_cell.angle_beta   90.00
_cell.angle_gamma   90.00
#
_symmetry.space_group_name_H-M   'P 1'
#
loop_
_entity.id
_entity.type
_entity.pdbx_description
1 polymer ?
#
loop_
_entity_poly.entity_id
_entity_poly.type
_entity_poly.pdbx_seq_one_letter_code
_entity_poly.pdbx_strand_id
1 'polypeptide(L)'
;MTETSMAMSPSSGPVEADRRDALFRESLPQRLERLALGTAWSLKPPRLAGLPGLARLWVADLVAPRAELPDPDRTVNDFGICGIVRDPSPASVLEGYRRGLFPFAHVGPLKWVSLPERCVSAVDDFHIGKNLRRLLRQGRYSVTFDRDFEGVITACAGRRSGRWHLTWITPRIMRLYAELFDAGHVHSFEVWNAGGELVGGGYGVAVGGAFFTESQFSRETNTSKIGFAVLNWHLAHWGFTLDDGKWPTSPLLDMGFRTLPRAAFQARLATAAALPGKPGRWSVETDLKTVAAWQTGGSKEQRPET
;
A
#
# COMPACT_ATOMS: atom_id res chain seq x y z
N MET A 1 3.89 35.69 -5.67
CA MET A 1 4.69 34.76 -4.86
C MET A 1 3.94 34.56 -3.56
N THR A 2 3.12 33.51 -3.48
CA THR A 2 2.40 33.14 -2.27
C THR A 2 3.04 31.86 -1.76
N GLU A 3 3.79 31.98 -0.68
CA GLU A 3 4.37 30.86 0.06
C GLU A 3 3.23 29.98 0.60
N THR A 4 3.14 28.75 0.09
CA THR A 4 2.30 27.71 0.65
C THR A 4 2.93 27.26 1.98
N SER A 5 2.41 27.79 3.08
CA SER A 5 2.69 27.32 4.43
C SER A 5 2.30 25.85 4.56
N MET A 6 3.29 24.96 4.67
CA MET A 6 3.08 23.58 5.12
C MET A 6 2.57 23.60 6.57
N ALA A 7 1.26 23.45 6.74
CA ALA A 7 0.68 23.21 8.05
C ALA A 7 1.19 21.85 8.55
N MET A 8 2.02 21.86 9.60
CA MET A 8 2.39 20.65 10.33
C MET A 8 1.13 20.08 10.99
N SER A 9 0.76 18.86 10.62
CA SER A 9 -0.27 18.07 11.31
C SER A 9 0.07 17.91 12.79
N PRO A 10 -0.93 17.88 13.69
CA PRO A 10 -0.66 17.73 15.12
C PRO A 10 0.03 16.38 15.39
N SER A 11 1.09 16.43 16.20
CA SER A 11 1.74 15.27 16.81
C SER A 11 0.71 14.29 17.35
N SER A 12 0.91 12.99 17.12
CA SER A 12 0.12 11.94 17.79
C SER A 12 0.13 12.17 19.31
N GLY A 13 -1.04 12.02 19.94
CA GLY A 13 -1.17 12.18 21.38
C GLY A 13 -0.45 11.08 22.15
N PRO A 14 -0.21 11.27 23.46
CA PRO A 14 0.47 10.27 24.29
C PRO A 14 -0.26 8.92 24.34
N VAL A 15 -1.59 8.91 24.20
CA VAL A 15 -2.39 7.67 24.16
C VAL A 15 -2.14 6.85 22.89
N GLU A 16 -2.02 7.51 21.73
CA GLU A 16 -1.68 6.85 20.47
C GLU A 16 -0.25 6.30 20.50
N ALA A 17 0.71 7.05 21.07
CA ALA A 17 2.08 6.61 21.23
C ALA A 17 2.17 5.33 22.08
N ASP A 18 1.51 5.31 23.25
CA ASP A 18 1.46 4.15 24.14
C ASP A 18 0.83 2.93 23.45
N ARG A 19 -0.26 3.14 22.69
CA ARG A 19 -0.91 2.09 21.90
C ARG A 19 0.03 1.50 20.86
N ARG A 20 0.77 2.34 20.13
CA ARG A 20 1.73 1.89 19.11
C ARG A 20 2.89 1.13 19.71
N ASP A 21 3.41 1.53 20.86
CA ASP A 21 4.47 0.78 21.53
C ASP A 21 3.99 -0.60 22.01
N ALA A 22 2.74 -0.72 22.43
CA ALA A 22 2.13 -1.99 22.78
C ALA A 22 1.89 -2.92 21.56
N LEU A 23 1.49 -2.35 20.41
CA LEU A 23 1.14 -3.12 19.21
C LEU A 23 2.34 -3.40 18.29
N PHE A 24 3.24 -2.43 18.09
CA PHE A 24 4.33 -2.49 17.12
C PHE A 24 5.58 -3.07 17.77
N ARG A 25 5.45 -4.28 18.30
CA ARG A 25 6.52 -5.03 18.92
C ARG A 25 6.48 -6.48 18.48
N GLU A 26 7.63 -7.11 18.57
CA GLU A 26 7.83 -8.51 18.24
C GLU A 26 8.56 -9.16 19.41
N SER A 27 8.03 -10.25 19.93
CA SER A 27 8.70 -11.04 20.98
C SER A 27 9.92 -11.76 20.42
N LEU A 28 10.85 -12.17 21.29
CA LEU A 28 12.05 -12.91 20.86
C LEU A 28 11.71 -14.17 20.04
N PRO A 29 10.74 -15.02 20.43
CA PRO A 29 10.32 -16.17 19.61
C PRO A 29 9.82 -15.76 18.22
N GLN A 30 8.97 -14.72 18.13
CA GLN A 30 8.46 -14.22 16.84
C GLN A 30 9.58 -13.71 15.95
N ARG A 31 10.56 -13.00 16.53
CA ARG A 31 11.73 -12.50 15.80
C ARG A 31 12.58 -13.64 15.26
N LEU A 32 12.81 -14.69 16.05
CA LEU A 32 13.54 -15.89 15.61
C LEU A 32 12.79 -16.64 14.51
N GLU A 33 11.47 -16.81 14.65
CA GLU A 33 10.62 -17.43 13.63
C GLU A 33 10.70 -16.65 12.31
N ARG A 34 10.56 -15.32 12.36
CA ARG A 34 10.68 -14.46 11.17
C ARG A 34 12.07 -14.53 10.54
N LEU A 35 13.13 -14.54 11.35
CA LEU A 35 14.50 -14.70 10.83
C LEU A 35 14.67 -16.03 10.11
N ALA A 36 14.18 -17.13 10.70
CA ALA A 36 14.24 -18.45 10.09
C ALA A 36 13.42 -18.51 8.79
N LEU A 37 12.15 -18.10 8.82
CA LEU A 37 11.26 -18.12 7.66
C LEU A 37 11.71 -17.16 6.56
N GLY A 38 12.19 -15.96 6.90
CA GLY A 38 12.69 -14.97 5.96
C GLY A 38 13.99 -15.40 5.29
N THR A 39 14.87 -16.07 6.03
CA THR A 39 16.08 -16.69 5.46
C THR A 39 15.69 -17.83 4.52
N ALA A 40 14.80 -18.72 4.94
CA ALA A 40 14.31 -19.80 4.09
C ALA A 40 13.62 -19.27 2.82
N TRP A 41 12.84 -18.19 2.91
CA TRP A 41 12.22 -17.54 1.75
C TRP A 41 13.25 -17.02 0.75
N SER A 42 14.35 -16.44 1.25
CA SER A 42 15.44 -15.89 0.44
C SER A 42 16.25 -16.97 -0.26
N LEU A 43 16.34 -18.16 0.34
CA LEU A 43 17.07 -19.32 -0.19
C LEU A 43 16.24 -20.19 -1.15
N LYS A 44 14.93 -19.94 -1.30
CA LYS A 44 14.08 -20.68 -2.24
C LYS A 44 14.33 -20.24 -3.70
N PRO A 45 14.52 -21.17 -4.65
CA PRO A 45 14.49 -20.85 -6.07
C PRO A 45 13.18 -20.16 -6.49
N PRO A 46 13.20 -19.18 -7.41
CA PRO A 46 14.38 -18.67 -8.13
C PRO A 46 15.18 -17.61 -7.35
N ARG A 47 14.75 -17.19 -6.15
CA ARG A 47 15.35 -16.04 -5.42
C ARG A 47 16.82 -16.22 -5.08
N LEU A 48 17.27 -17.46 -4.90
CA LEU A 48 18.67 -17.81 -4.67
C LEU A 48 19.58 -17.26 -5.79
N ALA A 49 19.12 -17.26 -7.04
CA ALA A 49 19.88 -16.73 -8.18
C ALA A 49 20.12 -15.21 -8.10
N GLY A 50 19.29 -14.49 -7.33
CA GLY A 50 19.44 -13.05 -7.09
C GLY A 50 20.42 -12.68 -5.97
N LEU A 51 20.95 -13.64 -5.21
CA LEU A 51 21.85 -13.36 -4.09
C LEU A 51 23.18 -12.70 -4.50
N PRO A 52 23.86 -13.08 -5.61
CA PRO A 52 25.08 -12.38 -6.04
C PRO A 52 24.82 -10.92 -6.39
N GLY A 53 23.71 -10.63 -7.06
CA GLY A 53 23.29 -9.25 -7.36
C GLY A 53 23.03 -8.44 -6.09
N LEU A 54 22.37 -9.07 -5.10
CA LEU A 54 22.17 -8.46 -3.80
C LEU A 54 23.51 -8.22 -3.07
N ALA A 55 24.43 -9.19 -3.02
CA ALA A 55 25.73 -9.00 -2.38
C ALA A 55 26.52 -7.84 -3.01
N ARG A 56 26.54 -7.74 -4.34
CA ARG A 56 27.15 -6.61 -5.05
C ARG A 56 26.48 -5.29 -4.69
N LEU A 57 25.15 -5.25 -4.62
CA LEU A 57 24.41 -4.05 -4.21
C LEU A 57 24.83 -3.60 -2.81
N TRP A 58 24.96 -4.52 -1.86
CA TRP A 58 25.37 -4.18 -0.49
C TRP A 58 26.79 -3.61 -0.43
N VAL A 59 27.73 -4.21 -1.17
CA VAL A 59 29.10 -3.70 -1.24
C VAL A 59 29.13 -2.32 -1.90
N ALA A 60 28.42 -2.14 -3.01
CA ALA A 60 28.32 -0.86 -3.71
C ALA A 60 27.65 0.20 -2.83
N ASP A 61 26.63 -0.20 -2.07
CA ASP A 61 25.93 0.68 -1.14
C ASP A 61 26.95 1.28 -0.16
N LEU A 62 27.84 0.49 0.47
CA LEU A 62 28.81 0.98 1.47
C LEU A 62 29.62 2.22 1.06
N VAL A 63 29.85 2.41 -0.24
CA VAL A 63 30.63 3.52 -0.81
C VAL A 63 29.78 4.55 -1.56
N ALA A 64 28.49 4.28 -1.79
CA ALA A 64 27.60 5.16 -2.53
C ALA A 64 27.27 6.44 -1.73
N PRO A 65 27.09 7.60 -2.40
CA PRO A 65 26.62 8.82 -1.75
C PRO A 65 25.27 8.59 -1.04
N ARG A 66 25.12 9.12 0.17
CA ARG A 66 23.96 8.85 1.04
C ARG A 66 22.63 9.45 0.56
N ALA A 67 22.66 10.36 -0.41
CA ALA A 67 21.54 11.27 -0.68
C ALA A 67 20.66 10.89 -1.88
N GLU A 68 21.05 9.93 -2.71
CA GLU A 68 20.32 9.63 -3.94
C GLU A 68 19.46 8.37 -3.82
N LEU A 69 18.17 8.50 -4.13
CA LEU A 69 17.30 7.35 -4.35
C LEU A 69 17.78 6.56 -5.57
N PRO A 70 17.72 5.22 -5.54
CA PRO A 70 18.22 4.39 -6.62
C PRO A 70 17.42 4.60 -7.91
N ASP A 71 18.07 4.28 -9.03
CA ASP A 71 17.41 4.22 -10.33
C ASP A 71 16.43 3.03 -10.37
N PRO A 72 15.11 3.28 -10.54
CA PRO A 72 14.09 2.22 -10.60
C PRO A 72 14.30 1.24 -11.77
N ASP A 73 15.10 1.58 -12.77
CA ASP A 73 15.41 0.70 -13.91
C ASP A 73 16.58 -0.25 -13.64
N ARG A 74 17.41 0.04 -12.65
CA ARG A 74 18.61 -0.74 -12.31
C ARG A 74 18.34 -1.76 -11.21
N THR A 75 17.55 -2.78 -11.55
CA THR A 75 17.24 -3.86 -10.60
C THR A 75 18.28 -4.98 -10.63
N VAL A 76 18.63 -5.50 -9.45
CA VAL A 76 19.65 -6.55 -9.28
C VAL A 76 19.08 -7.97 -9.30
N ASN A 77 17.76 -8.11 -9.42
CA ASN A 77 17.05 -9.39 -9.55
C ASN A 77 15.62 -9.21 -10.08
N ASP A 78 14.96 -10.33 -10.38
CA ASP A 78 13.58 -10.36 -10.91
C ASP A 78 12.52 -9.92 -9.89
N PHE A 79 12.86 -9.89 -8.59
CA PHE A 79 11.98 -9.31 -7.58
C PHE A 79 11.90 -7.78 -7.68
N GLY A 80 12.83 -7.16 -8.41
CA GLY A 80 12.86 -5.72 -8.64
C GLY A 80 13.65 -4.94 -7.60
N ILE A 81 14.55 -5.57 -6.83
CA ILE A 81 15.38 -4.85 -5.85
C ILE A 81 16.33 -3.92 -6.60
N CYS A 82 16.34 -2.62 -6.28
CA CYS A 82 17.22 -1.63 -6.93
C CYS A 82 18.09 -0.82 -5.96
N GLY A 83 17.85 -0.92 -4.65
CA GLY A 83 18.66 -0.20 -3.67
C GLY A 83 18.39 -0.60 -2.22
N ILE A 84 19.19 -0.06 -1.31
CA ILE A 84 18.98 -0.17 0.14
C ILE A 84 18.34 1.13 0.63
N VAL A 85 17.35 1.04 1.51
CA VAL A 85 16.75 2.21 2.16
C VAL A 85 17.68 2.65 3.28
N ARG A 86 18.51 3.66 3.00
CA ARG A 86 19.46 4.25 3.96
C ARG A 86 18.79 5.23 4.91
N ASP A 87 17.94 6.09 4.36
CA ASP A 87 17.11 7.02 5.11
C ASP A 87 15.64 6.56 5.03
N PRO A 88 15.09 5.96 6.11
CA PRO A 88 13.68 5.60 6.18
C PRO A 88 12.82 6.77 6.68
N SER A 89 13.24 8.04 6.56
CA SER A 89 12.39 9.17 6.92
C SER A 89 11.11 9.22 6.06
N PRO A 90 9.99 9.76 6.59
CA PRO A 90 8.76 9.94 5.83
C PRO A 90 8.98 10.68 4.50
N ALA A 91 9.81 11.73 4.49
CA ALA A 91 10.12 12.51 3.31
C ALA A 91 10.81 11.66 2.21
N SER A 92 11.86 10.92 2.59
CA SER A 92 12.58 10.04 1.66
C SER A 92 11.70 8.90 1.13
N VAL A 93 10.78 8.39 1.96
CA VAL A 93 9.83 7.35 1.55
C VAL A 93 8.80 7.87 0.57
N LEU A 94 8.25 9.06 0.79
CA LEU A 94 7.33 9.69 -0.16
C LEU A 94 8.00 10.00 -1.49
N GLU A 95 9.25 10.43 -1.47
CA GLU A 95 10.02 10.63 -2.70
C GLU A 95 10.28 9.30 -3.43
N GLY A 96 10.53 8.23 -2.69
CA GLY A 96 10.54 6.86 -3.22
C GLY A 96 9.23 6.54 -3.96
N TYR A 97 8.08 6.78 -3.33
CA TYR A 97 6.77 6.56 -3.95
C TYR A 97 6.55 7.42 -5.20
N ARG A 98 6.98 8.69 -5.22
CA ARG A 98 6.93 9.54 -6.43
C ARG A 98 7.71 8.95 -7.60
N ARG A 99 8.78 8.20 -7.31
CA ARG A 99 9.59 7.49 -8.31
C ARG A 99 9.13 6.04 -8.57
N GLY A 100 8.02 5.61 -7.99
CA GLY A 100 7.46 4.27 -8.16
C GLY A 100 8.15 3.18 -7.31
N LEU A 101 9.00 3.60 -6.37
CA LEU A 101 9.70 2.73 -5.43
C LEU A 101 8.85 2.50 -4.18
N PHE A 102 9.01 1.33 -3.56
CA PHE A 102 8.45 1.07 -2.24
C PHE A 102 9.45 0.29 -1.37
N PRO A 103 9.45 0.50 -0.04
CA PRO A 103 10.32 -0.23 0.87
C PRO A 103 9.81 -1.65 1.12
N PHE A 104 10.70 -2.64 1.07
CA PHE A 104 10.36 -4.03 1.36
C PHE A 104 11.49 -4.78 2.05
N ALA A 105 11.18 -5.50 3.13
CA ALA A 105 12.05 -6.54 3.68
C ALA A 105 11.29 -7.48 4.62
N HIS A 106 11.55 -8.79 4.50
CA HIS A 106 11.24 -9.75 5.57
C HIS A 106 12.30 -9.72 6.68
N VAL A 107 13.57 -9.63 6.27
CA VAL A 107 14.77 -9.66 7.12
C VAL A 107 15.84 -8.73 6.56
N GLY A 108 16.78 -8.33 7.42
CA GLY A 108 17.84 -7.38 7.08
C GLY A 108 17.32 -5.94 6.91
N PRO A 109 18.10 -5.06 6.25
CA PRO A 109 17.70 -3.69 5.96
C PRO A 109 16.54 -3.65 4.98
N LEU A 110 15.79 -2.55 5.05
CA LEU A 110 14.78 -2.21 4.05
C LEU A 110 15.44 -2.01 2.68
N LYS A 111 14.75 -2.43 1.63
CA LYS A 111 15.24 -2.37 0.25
C LYS A 111 14.23 -1.61 -0.60
N TRP A 112 14.74 -0.79 -1.51
CA TRP A 112 13.92 -0.17 -2.55
C TRP A 112 13.59 -1.22 -3.61
N VAL A 113 12.31 -1.31 -3.95
CA VAL A 113 11.78 -2.23 -4.95
C VAL A 113 11.09 -1.46 -6.07
N SER A 114 11.41 -1.83 -7.31
CA SER A 114 10.80 -1.38 -8.55
C SER A 114 10.47 -2.60 -9.41
N LEU A 115 9.19 -2.99 -9.44
CA LEU A 115 8.78 -4.18 -10.16
C LEU A 115 8.96 -3.98 -11.69
N PRO A 116 9.38 -5.02 -12.43
CA PRO A 116 9.45 -4.96 -13.90
C PRO A 116 8.06 -4.80 -14.53
N GLU A 117 7.06 -5.36 -13.88
CA GLU A 117 5.65 -5.28 -14.22
C GLU A 117 4.84 -4.81 -13.00
N ARG A 118 3.93 -3.86 -13.19
CA ARG A 118 3.15 -3.23 -12.13
C ARG A 118 1.65 -3.46 -12.35
N CYS A 119 0.98 -4.02 -11.37
CA CYS A 119 -0.48 -4.23 -11.41
C CYS A 119 -1.19 -2.99 -10.89
N VAL A 120 -1.90 -2.29 -11.75
CA VAL A 120 -2.56 -1.01 -11.44
C VAL A 120 -3.98 -0.96 -11.98
N SER A 121 -4.77 -0.01 -11.48
CA SER A 121 -6.07 0.35 -12.02
C SER A 121 -6.10 1.84 -12.33
N ALA A 122 -6.63 2.22 -13.49
CA ALA A 122 -7.20 3.56 -13.61
C ALA A 122 -8.48 3.52 -12.78
N VAL A 123 -8.67 4.46 -11.86
CA VAL A 123 -9.73 4.32 -10.84
C VAL A 123 -11.14 4.19 -11.47
N ASP A 124 -11.34 4.80 -12.65
CA ASP A 124 -12.56 4.68 -13.45
C ASP A 124 -12.79 3.31 -14.10
N ASP A 125 -11.80 2.42 -14.11
CA ASP A 125 -11.87 1.04 -14.63
C ASP A 125 -12.19 0.01 -13.54
N PHE A 126 -12.35 0.44 -12.28
CA PHE A 126 -12.53 -0.46 -11.14
C PHE A 126 -13.81 -1.30 -11.24
N HIS A 127 -13.71 -2.62 -11.21
CA HIS A 127 -14.85 -3.52 -11.39
C HIS A 127 -15.41 -4.05 -10.06
N ILE A 128 -16.69 -3.77 -9.78
CA ILE A 128 -17.43 -4.39 -8.67
C ILE A 128 -18.29 -5.55 -9.20
N GLY A 129 -17.86 -6.78 -8.93
CA GLY A 129 -18.58 -7.99 -9.33
C GLY A 129 -19.96 -8.13 -8.67
N LYS A 130 -20.87 -8.88 -9.32
CA LYS A 130 -22.29 -9.04 -8.93
C LYS A 130 -22.47 -9.46 -7.46
N ASN A 131 -21.67 -10.41 -6.98
CA ASN A 131 -21.74 -10.91 -5.60
C ASN A 131 -21.34 -9.87 -4.57
N LEU A 132 -20.31 -9.07 -4.88
CA LEU A 132 -19.87 -7.97 -4.01
C LEU A 132 -20.92 -6.86 -3.96
N ARG A 133 -21.53 -6.50 -5.11
CA ARG A 133 -22.66 -5.56 -5.15
C ARG A 133 -23.83 -6.03 -4.29
N ARG A 134 -24.16 -7.32 -4.34
CA ARG A 134 -25.20 -7.90 -3.47
C ARG A 134 -24.83 -7.72 -2.01
N LEU A 135 -23.59 -8.01 -1.63
CA LEU A 135 -23.11 -7.90 -0.25
C LEU A 135 -23.16 -6.46 0.27
N LEU A 136 -22.73 -5.48 -0.53
CA LEU A 136 -22.79 -4.05 -0.21
C LEU A 136 -24.23 -3.58 0.09
N ARG A 137 -25.23 -4.11 -0.63
CA ARG A 137 -26.64 -3.77 -0.43
C ARG A 137 -27.29 -4.37 0.83
N GLN A 138 -26.67 -5.37 1.45
CA GLN A 138 -27.25 -6.07 2.60
C GLN A 138 -27.22 -5.25 3.89
N GLY A 139 -26.42 -4.18 3.96
CA GLY A 139 -26.30 -3.36 5.19
C GLY A 139 -25.70 -4.10 6.39
N ARG A 140 -24.96 -5.19 6.16
CA ARG A 140 -24.34 -6.03 7.20
C ARG A 140 -23.04 -5.47 7.76
N TYR A 141 -22.44 -4.53 7.03
CA TYR A 141 -21.13 -3.97 7.33
C TYR A 141 -21.21 -2.45 7.29
N SER A 142 -20.32 -1.79 8.03
CA SER A 142 -20.01 -0.38 7.88
C SER A 142 -18.55 -0.21 7.50
N VAL A 143 -18.23 0.88 6.81
CA VAL A 143 -16.86 1.20 6.40
C VAL A 143 -16.49 2.55 6.97
N THR A 144 -15.28 2.67 7.50
CA THR A 144 -14.67 3.94 7.91
C THR A 144 -13.32 4.10 7.23
N PHE A 145 -12.81 5.33 7.21
CA PHE A 145 -11.44 5.63 6.84
C PHE A 145 -10.72 6.26 8.02
N ASP A 146 -9.41 6.02 8.11
CA ASP A 146 -8.47 6.60 9.08
C ASP A 146 -8.91 6.51 10.55
N ARG A 147 -9.81 5.57 10.90
CA ARG A 147 -10.38 5.46 12.25
C ARG A 147 -9.55 4.56 13.16
N ASP A 148 -8.97 3.48 12.62
CA ASP A 148 -8.18 2.51 13.39
C ASP A 148 -7.01 1.97 12.57
N PHE A 149 -6.12 2.89 12.15
CA PHE A 149 -4.93 2.54 11.38
C PHE A 149 -4.06 1.51 12.09
N GLU A 150 -3.84 1.65 13.40
CA GLU A 150 -3.05 0.72 14.20
C GLU A 150 -3.65 -0.69 14.18
N GLY A 151 -4.98 -0.81 14.29
CA GLY A 151 -5.69 -2.08 14.17
C GLY A 151 -5.55 -2.70 12.78
N VAL A 152 -5.67 -1.89 11.73
CA VAL A 152 -5.54 -2.32 10.33
C VAL A 152 -4.13 -2.82 10.02
N ILE A 153 -3.08 -2.04 10.30
CA ILE A 153 -1.71 -2.44 9.97
C ILE A 153 -1.25 -3.66 10.77
N THR A 154 -1.68 -3.77 12.03
CA THR A 154 -1.44 -4.95 12.87
C THR A 154 -2.14 -6.19 12.30
N ALA A 155 -3.41 -6.06 11.88
CA ALA A 155 -4.13 -7.16 11.26
C ALA A 155 -3.52 -7.57 9.90
N CYS A 156 -3.06 -6.61 9.10
CA CYS A 156 -2.32 -6.84 7.86
C CYS A 156 -0.99 -7.60 8.08
N ALA A 157 -0.32 -7.36 9.20
CA ALA A 157 0.90 -8.05 9.58
C ALA A 157 0.67 -9.47 10.13
N GLY A 158 -0.55 -9.75 10.60
CA GLY A 158 -0.92 -11.00 11.24
C GLY A 158 -0.80 -12.26 10.37
N ARG A 159 -0.93 -13.42 11.01
CA ARG A 159 -0.87 -14.72 10.33
C ARG A 159 -2.04 -14.88 9.36
N ARG A 160 -1.74 -15.38 8.16
CA ARG A 160 -2.75 -15.72 7.14
C ARG A 160 -3.04 -17.22 7.17
N SER A 161 -4.32 -17.57 7.11
CA SER A 161 -4.74 -18.99 7.09
C SER A 161 -4.04 -19.76 5.96
N GLY A 162 -3.61 -20.99 6.25
CA GLY A 162 -2.90 -21.85 5.29
C GLY A 162 -1.49 -21.40 4.92
N ARG A 163 -0.90 -20.41 5.61
CA ARG A 163 0.46 -19.92 5.34
C ARG A 163 1.32 -19.90 6.60
N TRP A 164 2.63 -20.04 6.39
CA TRP A 164 3.63 -19.70 7.40
C TRP A 164 3.54 -18.23 7.75
N HIS A 165 3.81 -17.87 9.01
CA HIS A 165 3.72 -16.49 9.48
C HIS A 165 4.96 -15.70 9.09
N LEU A 166 5.11 -15.44 7.79
CA LEU A 166 6.15 -14.58 7.23
C LEU A 166 5.51 -13.32 6.63
N THR A 167 5.72 -12.18 7.30
CA THR A 167 5.27 -10.87 6.83
C THR A 167 6.46 -9.94 6.60
N TRP A 168 6.30 -8.97 5.69
CA TRP A 168 7.24 -7.86 5.53
C TRP A 168 6.89 -6.68 6.43
N ILE A 169 5.66 -6.65 6.97
CA ILE A 169 5.14 -5.62 7.87
C ILE A 169 5.67 -5.89 9.29
N THR A 170 6.97 -5.63 9.46
CA THR A 170 7.67 -5.72 10.75
C THR A 170 7.32 -4.53 11.65
N PRO A 171 7.62 -4.57 12.96
CA PRO A 171 7.51 -3.40 13.83
C PRO A 171 8.14 -2.11 13.29
N ARG A 172 9.28 -2.24 12.58
CA ARG A 172 9.95 -1.11 11.93
C ARG A 172 9.10 -0.51 10.81
N ILE A 173 8.49 -1.36 9.98
CA ILE A 173 7.57 -0.93 8.92
C ILE A 173 6.32 -0.30 9.54
N MET A 174 5.76 -0.90 10.60
CA MET A 174 4.57 -0.34 11.26
C MET A 174 4.80 1.10 11.74
N ARG A 175 5.94 1.36 12.40
CA ARG A 175 6.32 2.71 12.84
C ARG A 175 6.48 3.68 11.67
N LEU A 176 7.16 3.25 10.60
CA LEU A 176 7.32 4.07 9.39
C LEU A 176 5.97 4.49 8.79
N TYR A 177 5.06 3.55 8.57
CA TYR A 177 3.75 3.90 8.00
C TYR A 177 2.85 4.65 8.99
N ALA A 178 3.06 4.48 10.30
CA ALA A 178 2.38 5.28 11.32
C ALA A 178 2.85 6.74 11.32
N GLU A 179 4.14 6.99 11.16
CA GLU A 179 4.68 8.36 10.99
C GLU A 179 4.12 9.01 9.71
N LEU A 180 4.06 8.25 8.60
CA LEU A 180 3.42 8.71 7.36
C LEU A 180 1.91 8.92 7.51
N PHE A 181 1.24 8.12 8.34
CA PHE A 181 -0.19 8.27 8.65
C PHE A 181 -0.42 9.56 9.45
N ASP A 182 0.41 9.86 10.45
CA ASP A 182 0.34 11.10 11.21
C ASP A 182 0.64 12.33 10.34
N ALA A 183 1.57 12.18 9.40
CA ALA A 183 1.85 13.20 8.40
C ALA A 183 0.74 13.37 7.33
N GLY A 184 -0.30 12.52 7.33
CA GLY A 184 -1.44 12.62 6.42
C GLY A 184 -1.19 12.09 5.01
N HIS A 185 -0.24 11.16 4.85
CA HIS A 185 0.08 10.54 3.57
C HIS A 185 -0.29 9.05 3.48
N VAL A 186 -0.45 8.39 4.62
CA VAL A 186 -0.99 7.04 4.68
C VAL A 186 -2.43 7.11 5.12
N HIS A 187 -3.27 6.28 4.50
CA HIS A 187 -4.68 6.18 4.82
C HIS A 187 -5.09 4.73 4.97
N SER A 188 -5.99 4.48 5.91
CA SER A 188 -6.60 3.17 6.13
C SER A 188 -8.08 3.17 5.77
N PHE A 189 -8.58 1.99 5.44
CA PHE A 189 -10.00 1.69 5.44
C PHE A 189 -10.28 0.52 6.36
N GLU A 190 -11.35 0.65 7.14
CA GLU A 190 -11.80 -0.34 8.10
C GLU A 190 -13.18 -0.85 7.72
N VAL A 191 -13.40 -2.16 7.84
CA VAL A 191 -14.71 -2.78 7.65
C VAL A 191 -15.15 -3.40 8.96
N TRP A 192 -16.28 -2.92 9.48
CA TRP A 192 -16.86 -3.32 10.75
C TRP A 192 -18.12 -4.15 10.52
N ASN A 193 -18.29 -5.23 11.27
CA ASN A 193 -19.55 -5.98 11.28
C ASN A 193 -20.59 -5.32 12.21
N ALA A 194 -21.80 -5.87 12.26
CA ALA A 194 -22.88 -5.36 13.12
C ALA A 194 -22.55 -5.41 14.63
N GLY A 195 -21.60 -6.25 15.05
CA GLY A 195 -21.11 -6.31 16.43
C GLY A 195 -20.08 -5.22 16.75
N GLY A 196 -19.70 -4.38 15.79
CA GLY A 196 -18.67 -3.36 15.97
C GLY A 196 -17.24 -3.91 15.92
N GLU A 197 -17.04 -5.13 15.41
CA GLU A 197 -15.72 -5.75 15.32
C GLU A 197 -15.03 -5.41 13.99
N LEU A 198 -13.72 -5.15 14.04
CA LEU A 198 -12.90 -4.95 12.85
C LEU A 198 -12.67 -6.28 12.13
N VAL A 199 -13.37 -6.48 11.01
CA VAL A 199 -13.43 -7.77 10.29
C VAL A 199 -12.74 -7.75 8.93
N GLY A 200 -12.35 -6.58 8.44
CA GLY A 200 -11.52 -6.43 7.24
C GLY A 200 -10.99 -5.01 7.13
N GLY A 201 -10.07 -4.80 6.20
CA GLY A 201 -9.50 -3.49 5.99
C GLY A 201 -8.21 -3.54 5.19
N GLY A 202 -7.60 -2.38 5.03
CA GLY A 202 -6.34 -2.21 4.34
C GLY A 202 -5.82 -0.79 4.46
N TYR A 203 -4.59 -0.58 4.00
CA TYR A 203 -3.98 0.74 4.01
C TYR A 203 -3.13 0.96 2.76
N GLY A 204 -2.84 2.22 2.48
CA GLY A 204 -2.00 2.62 1.36
C GLY A 204 -1.44 4.03 1.51
N VAL A 205 -0.62 4.43 0.55
CA VAL A 205 0.04 5.74 0.52
C VAL A 205 -0.56 6.59 -0.59
N ALA A 206 -0.94 7.83 -0.29
CA ALA A 206 -1.39 8.80 -1.26
C ALA A 206 -0.25 9.75 -1.67
N VAL A 207 -0.03 9.89 -2.97
CA VAL A 207 0.95 10.81 -3.56
C VAL A 207 0.29 11.51 -4.75
N GLY A 208 -0.08 12.77 -4.58
CA GLY A 208 -0.90 13.49 -5.55
C GLY A 208 -2.21 12.72 -5.81
N GLY A 209 -2.57 12.55 -7.07
CA GLY A 209 -3.69 11.71 -7.53
C GLY A 209 -3.35 10.23 -7.72
N ALA A 210 -2.25 9.72 -7.13
CA ALA A 210 -1.92 8.29 -7.11
C ALA A 210 -2.09 7.71 -5.69
N PHE A 211 -2.70 6.53 -5.62
CA PHE A 211 -2.81 5.74 -4.39
C PHE A 211 -2.04 4.43 -4.53
N PHE A 212 -1.24 4.08 -3.54
CA PHE A 212 -0.44 2.86 -3.49
C PHE A 212 -1.02 1.92 -2.45
N THR A 213 -1.76 0.91 -2.88
CA THR A 213 -2.30 -0.11 -1.99
C THR A 213 -1.18 -0.97 -1.43
N GLU A 214 -0.94 -0.92 -0.11
CA GLU A 214 0.17 -1.64 0.54
C GLU A 214 -0.22 -3.04 0.96
N SER A 215 -1.27 -3.16 1.76
CA SER A 215 -1.74 -4.44 2.27
C SER A 215 -3.20 -4.37 2.69
N GLN A 216 -3.83 -5.54 2.70
CA GLN A 216 -5.21 -5.73 3.12
C GLN A 216 -5.32 -7.02 3.95
N PHE A 217 -6.35 -7.09 4.79
CA PHE A 217 -6.72 -8.28 5.55
C PHE A 217 -8.23 -8.50 5.52
N SER A 218 -8.63 -9.74 5.77
CA SER A 218 -10.02 -10.20 5.79
C SER A 218 -10.12 -11.26 6.88
N ARG A 219 -11.01 -11.06 7.86
CA ARG A 219 -11.39 -12.04 8.90
C ARG A 219 -12.72 -12.71 8.55
N GLU A 220 -13.61 -11.98 7.90
CA GLU A 220 -14.81 -12.52 7.25
C GLU A 220 -14.69 -12.47 5.72
N THR A 221 -15.42 -13.33 5.03
CA THR A 221 -15.39 -13.46 3.55
C THR A 221 -15.73 -12.14 2.85
N ASN A 222 -14.90 -11.75 1.86
CA ASN A 222 -15.05 -10.55 1.03
C ASN A 222 -14.99 -9.20 1.76
N THR A 223 -14.68 -9.14 3.05
CA THR A 223 -14.63 -7.86 3.77
C THR A 223 -13.54 -6.93 3.28
N SER A 224 -12.34 -7.43 2.94
CA SER A 224 -11.32 -6.58 2.31
C SER A 224 -11.81 -5.98 0.97
N LYS A 225 -12.56 -6.75 0.17
CA LYS A 225 -13.14 -6.28 -1.10
C LYS A 225 -14.24 -5.24 -0.91
N ILE A 226 -15.03 -5.34 0.17
CA ILE A 226 -16.03 -4.32 0.53
C ILE A 226 -15.32 -2.99 0.76
N GLY A 227 -14.35 -2.96 1.68
CA GLY A 227 -13.63 -1.73 2.01
C GLY A 227 -12.88 -1.16 0.81
N PHE A 228 -12.26 -2.04 0.02
CA PHE A 228 -11.52 -1.63 -1.18
C PHE A 228 -12.41 -1.06 -2.29
N ALA A 229 -13.64 -1.56 -2.45
CA ALA A 229 -14.61 -0.98 -3.38
C ALA A 229 -15.09 0.41 -2.92
N VAL A 230 -15.30 0.60 -1.61
CA VAL A 230 -15.64 1.92 -1.05
C VAL A 230 -14.46 2.88 -1.24
N LEU A 231 -13.23 2.44 -0.97
CA LEU A 231 -12.03 3.24 -1.22
C LEU A 231 -11.93 3.68 -2.68
N ASN A 232 -12.00 2.74 -3.62
CA ASN A 232 -11.86 3.07 -5.05
C ASN A 232 -12.98 3.99 -5.57
N TRP A 233 -14.20 3.87 -5.03
CA TRP A 233 -15.25 4.85 -5.30
C TRP A 233 -14.81 6.26 -4.89
N HIS A 234 -14.27 6.43 -3.68
CA HIS A 234 -13.83 7.74 -3.21
C HIS A 234 -12.63 8.26 -4.00
N LEU A 235 -11.65 7.41 -4.28
CA LEU A 235 -10.48 7.79 -5.09
C LEU A 235 -10.93 8.40 -6.43
N ALA A 236 -11.92 7.80 -7.12
CA ALA A 236 -12.44 8.34 -8.37
C ALA A 236 -13.09 9.72 -8.16
N HIS A 237 -13.92 9.87 -7.13
CA HIS A 237 -14.64 11.12 -6.86
C HIS A 237 -13.74 12.23 -6.28
N TRP A 238 -12.58 11.87 -5.72
CA TRP A 238 -11.55 12.79 -5.26
C TRP A 238 -10.52 13.13 -6.35
N GLY A 239 -10.69 12.62 -7.56
CA GLY A 239 -9.81 12.94 -8.70
C GLY A 239 -8.50 12.16 -8.75
N PHE A 240 -8.38 11.06 -7.99
CA PHE A 240 -7.27 10.13 -8.17
C PHE A 240 -7.42 9.39 -9.50
N THR A 241 -6.31 9.19 -10.20
CA THR A 241 -6.29 8.58 -11.53
C THR A 241 -5.55 7.24 -11.57
N LEU A 242 -4.89 6.86 -10.47
CA LEU A 242 -4.06 5.66 -10.41
C LEU A 242 -4.16 4.98 -9.03
N ASP A 243 -4.54 3.70 -8.99
CA ASP A 243 -4.37 2.81 -7.83
C ASP A 243 -3.33 1.73 -8.16
N ASP A 244 -2.23 1.69 -7.43
CA ASP A 244 -1.15 0.72 -7.56
C ASP A 244 -1.29 -0.43 -6.56
N GLY A 245 -1.66 -1.60 -7.09
CA GLY A 245 -1.74 -2.87 -6.37
C GLY A 245 -0.43 -3.66 -6.31
N LYS A 246 0.65 -3.13 -6.90
CA LYS A 246 1.99 -3.73 -7.04
C LYS A 246 1.98 -5.03 -7.85
N TRP A 247 1.54 -6.12 -7.25
CA TRP A 247 1.56 -7.46 -7.85
C TRP A 247 0.19 -7.88 -8.41
N PRO A 248 0.14 -8.62 -9.52
CA PRO A 248 -1.11 -9.15 -10.07
C PRO A 248 -1.59 -10.31 -9.20
N THR A 249 -2.60 -10.06 -8.38
CA THR A 249 -3.32 -11.11 -7.64
C THR A 249 -4.68 -11.32 -8.29
N SER A 250 -5.18 -12.57 -8.30
CA SER A 250 -6.50 -12.88 -8.87
C SER A 250 -7.61 -11.92 -8.37
N PRO A 251 -7.72 -11.60 -7.06
CA PRO A 251 -8.69 -10.62 -6.60
C PRO A 251 -8.57 -9.23 -7.25
N LEU A 252 -7.35 -8.71 -7.45
CA LEU A 252 -7.16 -7.40 -8.08
C LEU A 252 -7.54 -7.43 -9.55
N LEU A 253 -7.12 -8.49 -10.27
CA LEU A 253 -7.48 -8.67 -11.68
C LEU A 253 -9.00 -8.77 -11.87
N ASP A 254 -9.69 -9.50 -10.99
CA ASP A 254 -11.17 -9.57 -10.98
C ASP A 254 -11.82 -8.20 -10.74
N MET A 255 -11.12 -7.27 -10.09
CA MET A 255 -11.58 -5.91 -9.81
C MET A 255 -11.10 -4.90 -10.87
N GLY A 256 -10.66 -5.36 -12.04
CA GLY A 256 -10.32 -4.49 -13.18
C GLY A 256 -8.88 -3.98 -13.20
N PHE A 257 -8.03 -4.44 -12.28
CA PHE A 257 -6.60 -4.13 -12.34
C PHE A 257 -5.94 -4.82 -13.54
N ARG A 258 -4.91 -4.18 -14.08
CA ARG A 258 -4.14 -4.68 -15.22
C ARG A 258 -2.65 -4.49 -14.96
N THR A 259 -1.85 -5.36 -15.56
CA THR A 259 -0.40 -5.27 -15.50
C THR A 259 0.13 -4.33 -16.58
N LEU A 260 1.07 -3.45 -16.21
CA LEU A 260 1.80 -2.57 -17.10
C LEU A 260 3.31 -2.78 -16.97
N PRO A 261 4.08 -2.67 -18.06
CA PRO A 261 5.54 -2.55 -17.96
C PRO A 261 5.94 -1.34 -17.11
N ARG A 262 7.07 -1.44 -16.39
CA ARG A 262 7.59 -0.39 -15.50
C ARG A 262 7.59 1.01 -16.13
N ALA A 263 8.09 1.15 -17.35
CA ALA A 263 8.15 2.45 -18.04
C ALA A 263 6.75 3.06 -18.25
N ALA A 264 5.76 2.25 -18.63
CA ALA A 264 4.38 2.71 -18.79
C ALA A 264 3.75 3.07 -17.43
N PHE A 265 4.05 2.32 -16.38
CA PHE A 265 3.64 2.66 -15.02
C PHE A 265 4.24 4.00 -14.56
N GLN A 266 5.54 4.21 -14.75
CA GLN A 266 6.22 5.44 -14.36
C GLN A 266 5.67 6.68 -15.09
N ALA A 267 5.36 6.55 -16.39
CA ALA A 267 4.73 7.63 -17.14
C ALA A 267 3.35 8.02 -16.56
N ARG A 268 2.53 7.01 -16.22
CA ARG A 268 1.22 7.24 -15.57
C ARG A 268 1.37 7.82 -14.17
N LEU A 269 2.33 7.32 -13.40
CA LEU A 269 2.62 7.78 -12.06
C LEU A 269 3.09 9.24 -12.05
N ALA A 270 3.99 9.63 -12.95
CA ALA A 270 4.44 11.01 -13.06
C ALA A 270 3.28 11.98 -13.28
N THR A 271 2.32 11.60 -14.13
CA THR A 271 1.10 12.38 -14.37
C THR A 271 0.22 12.43 -13.12
N ALA A 272 -0.06 11.28 -12.51
CA ALA A 272 -0.94 11.18 -11.34
C ALA A 272 -0.35 11.90 -10.11
N ALA A 273 0.94 11.76 -9.85
CA ALA A 273 1.63 12.38 -8.72
C ALA A 273 1.70 13.91 -8.81
N ALA A 274 1.56 14.48 -10.01
CA ALA A 274 1.48 15.93 -10.23
C ALA A 274 0.09 16.52 -9.97
N LEU A 275 -0.95 15.68 -9.90
CA LEU A 275 -2.30 16.12 -9.55
C LEU A 275 -2.40 16.50 -8.07
N PRO A 276 -3.33 17.40 -7.68
CA PRO A 276 -3.64 17.63 -6.28
C PRO A 276 -4.04 16.31 -5.60
N GLY A 277 -3.47 16.05 -4.42
CA GLY A 277 -3.94 14.95 -3.57
C GLY A 277 -5.12 15.37 -2.69
N LYS A 278 -5.58 14.45 -1.84
CA LYS A 278 -6.56 14.75 -0.78
C LYS A 278 -5.84 14.92 0.57
N PRO A 279 -5.71 16.16 1.08
CA PRO A 279 -5.00 16.40 2.34
C PRO A 279 -5.84 15.98 3.55
N GLY A 280 -5.16 15.73 4.68
CA GLY A 280 -5.77 15.50 5.98
C GLY A 280 -6.34 14.09 6.16
N ARG A 281 -7.06 13.90 7.27
CA ARG A 281 -7.74 12.64 7.58
C ARG A 281 -8.88 12.38 6.61
N TRP A 282 -9.00 11.15 6.14
CA TRP A 282 -10.08 10.74 5.25
C TRP A 282 -11.29 10.25 6.04
N SER A 283 -12.47 10.49 5.47
CA SER A 283 -13.74 9.99 5.98
C SER A 283 -14.56 9.43 4.83
N VAL A 284 -15.45 8.50 5.13
CA VAL A 284 -16.40 7.98 4.15
C VAL A 284 -17.50 9.03 3.93
N GLU A 285 -17.67 9.44 2.67
CA GLU A 285 -18.57 10.50 2.20
C GLU A 285 -19.82 9.94 1.49
N THR A 286 -19.96 8.61 1.41
CA THR A 286 -21.10 7.94 0.76
C THR A 286 -21.55 6.68 1.51
N ASP A 287 -22.76 6.21 1.24
CA ASP A 287 -23.23 4.91 1.72
C ASP A 287 -22.83 3.74 0.81
N LEU A 288 -22.94 2.52 1.35
CA LEU A 288 -22.61 1.28 0.61
C LEU A 288 -23.57 1.00 -0.55
N LYS A 289 -24.80 1.53 -0.53
CA LYS A 289 -25.79 1.31 -1.60
C LYS A 289 -25.40 2.09 -2.85
N THR A 290 -24.89 3.30 -2.67
CA THR A 290 -24.37 4.17 -3.72
C THR A 290 -23.13 3.55 -4.35
N VAL A 291 -22.19 3.05 -3.54
CA VAL A 291 -21.03 2.28 -4.04
C VAL A 291 -21.48 1.02 -4.78
N ALA A 292 -22.51 0.31 -4.28
CA ALA A 292 -23.06 -0.86 -4.96
C ALA A 292 -23.74 -0.54 -6.30
N ALA A 293 -24.18 0.70 -6.50
CA ALA A 293 -24.79 1.20 -7.74
C ALA A 293 -23.76 1.82 -8.69
N TRP A 294 -22.54 2.11 -8.23
CA TRP A 294 -21.50 2.74 -9.04
C TRP A 294 -21.17 1.91 -10.29
N GLN A 295 -21.34 2.50 -11.47
CA GLN A 295 -20.97 1.90 -12.74
C GLN A 295 -19.74 2.64 -13.28
N THR A 296 -18.62 1.94 -13.24
CA THR A 296 -17.36 2.32 -13.88
C THR A 296 -17.43 2.03 -15.38
N GLY A 297 -17.01 2.97 -16.22
CA GLY A 297 -16.98 2.77 -17.68
C GLY A 297 -18.12 3.40 -18.51
N GLY A 298 -18.72 4.51 -18.07
CA GLY A 298 -19.64 5.32 -18.90
C GLY A 298 -18.96 6.29 -19.89
N SER A 299 -17.64 6.47 -19.82
CA SER A 299 -16.89 7.51 -20.57
C SER A 299 -15.96 6.93 -21.64
N LYS A 300 -16.33 5.80 -22.26
CA LYS A 300 -15.64 5.28 -23.45
C LYS A 300 -15.94 6.07 -24.74
N GLU A 301 -16.83 7.06 -24.69
CA GLU A 301 -17.30 7.76 -25.91
C GLU A 301 -16.65 9.13 -26.16
N GLN A 302 -15.70 9.58 -25.32
CA GLN A 302 -15.07 10.91 -25.48
C GLN A 302 -13.58 10.96 -25.09
N ARG A 303 -12.74 10.05 -25.59
CA ARG A 303 -11.30 10.30 -25.60
C ARG A 303 -10.73 10.03 -26.99
N PRO A 304 -10.19 11.06 -27.69
CA PRO A 304 -9.53 10.84 -28.96
C PRO A 304 -8.26 10.02 -28.72
N GLU A 305 -8.04 9.03 -29.57
CA GLU A 305 -6.76 8.36 -29.71
C GLU A 305 -5.74 9.38 -30.22
N THR A 306 -4.85 9.85 -29.34
CA THR A 306 -3.55 10.43 -29.69
C THR A 306 -2.57 10.21 -28.56
#